data_AF-A0A7S1DF68-F1
#
_entry.id   AF-A0A7S1DF68-F1
#
_cell.length_a   1.000
_cell.length_b   1.000
_cell.length_c   1.000
_cell.angle_alpha   90.00
_cell.angle_beta   90.00
_cell.angle_gamma   90.00
#
_symmetry.space_group_name_H-M   'P 1'
#
loop_
_entity.id
_entity.type
_entity.pdbx_description
1 polymer ?
#
loop_
_entity_poly.entity_id
_entity_poly.type
_entity_poly.pdbx_seq_one_letter_code
_entity_poly.pdbx_strand_id
1 'polypeptide(L)'
;RDFPALTIAVNGGLKTPDEIAAQLTQVDGVMIGREAYHEPWSMVQWDSRFFGQRDPAESREQVEAEWLDYLDRVHAAGRSWAHAMRHALGLWNGTPGARRWRQVWSDHRLKALPPREVAAQATAARQSSLALAA
;
A
#
# COMPACT_ATOMS: atom_id res chain seq x y z
N ARG A 1 -35.77 -8.81 -6.53
CA ARG A 1 -34.64 -8.67 -5.58
C ARG A 1 -35.07 -9.39 -4.32
N ASP A 2 -34.38 -10.45 -3.97
CA ASP A 2 -34.69 -11.23 -2.78
C ASP A 2 -34.05 -10.54 -1.56
N PHE A 3 -34.71 -10.63 -0.39
CA PHE A 3 -34.26 -10.00 0.87
C PHE A 3 -34.09 -8.46 0.83
N PRO A 4 -35.11 -7.68 0.42
CA PRO A 4 -34.98 -6.23 0.25
C PRO A 4 -34.70 -5.45 1.54
N ALA A 5 -34.90 -6.06 2.71
CA ALA A 5 -34.61 -5.45 4.00
C ALA A 5 -33.15 -5.64 4.48
N LEU A 6 -32.34 -6.41 3.75
CA LEU A 6 -30.95 -6.70 4.12
C LEU A 6 -29.96 -5.91 3.26
N THR A 7 -28.85 -5.50 3.87
CA THR A 7 -27.64 -5.05 3.17
C THR A 7 -26.76 -6.26 2.91
N ILE A 8 -26.50 -6.57 1.65
CA ILE A 8 -25.70 -7.73 1.25
C ILE A 8 -24.34 -7.24 0.78
N ALA A 9 -23.27 -7.71 1.43
CA ALA A 9 -21.90 -7.45 1.01
C ALA A 9 -21.16 -8.75 0.70
N VAL A 10 -20.42 -8.77 -0.42
CA VAL A 10 -19.65 -9.94 -0.85
C VAL A 10 -18.17 -9.81 -0.50
N ASN A 11 -17.54 -10.93 -0.19
CA ASN A 11 -16.12 -11.03 0.07
C ASN A 11 -15.53 -12.21 -0.70
N GLY A 12 -14.35 -12.01 -1.29
CA GLY A 12 -13.52 -13.10 -1.84
C GLY A 12 -13.24 -12.96 -3.33
N GLY A 13 -11.96 -13.13 -3.70
CA GLY A 13 -11.52 -13.30 -5.08
C GLY A 13 -11.42 -12.04 -5.94
N LEU A 14 -11.91 -10.89 -5.47
CA LEU A 14 -11.87 -9.61 -6.19
C LEU A 14 -10.50 -8.96 -6.05
N LYS A 15 -9.90 -8.58 -7.18
CA LYS A 15 -8.53 -8.04 -7.27
C LYS A 15 -8.47 -6.65 -7.89
N THR A 16 -9.40 -6.33 -8.79
CA THR A 16 -9.33 -5.08 -9.56
C THR A 16 -10.48 -4.13 -9.21
N PRO A 17 -10.27 -2.81 -9.30
CA PRO A 17 -11.35 -1.83 -9.17
C PRO A 17 -12.51 -2.05 -10.16
N ASP A 18 -12.24 -2.63 -11.33
CA ASP A 18 -13.25 -2.96 -12.34
C ASP A 18 -14.12 -4.15 -11.90
N GLU A 19 -13.51 -5.20 -11.35
CA GLU A 19 -14.23 -6.33 -10.74
C GLU A 19 -15.10 -5.86 -9.56
N ILE A 20 -14.57 -4.96 -8.73
CA ILE A 20 -15.31 -4.36 -7.61
C ILE A 20 -16.52 -3.57 -8.12
N ALA A 21 -16.31 -2.69 -9.11
CA ALA A 21 -17.38 -1.91 -9.71
C ALA A 21 -18.49 -2.80 -10.31
N ALA A 22 -18.11 -3.89 -10.98
CA ALA A 22 -19.06 -4.85 -11.52
C ALA A 22 -19.90 -5.52 -10.41
N GLN A 23 -19.30 -5.90 -9.29
CA GLN A 23 -20.03 -6.49 -8.15
C GLN A 23 -20.98 -5.50 -7.48
N LEU A 24 -20.57 -4.23 -7.35
CA LEU A 24 -21.41 -3.19 -6.76
C LEU A 24 -22.66 -2.85 -7.59
N THR A 25 -22.78 -3.36 -8.82
CA THR A 25 -24.04 -3.31 -9.58
C THR A 25 -25.07 -4.36 -9.12
N GLN A 26 -24.63 -5.37 -8.36
CA GLN A 26 -25.44 -6.52 -7.96
C GLN A 26 -25.69 -6.60 -6.45
N VAL A 27 -24.74 -6.13 -5.65
CA VAL A 27 -24.80 -6.17 -4.18
C VAL A 27 -24.52 -4.80 -3.56
N ASP A 28 -24.88 -4.63 -2.30
CA ASP A 28 -24.78 -3.34 -1.59
C ASP A 28 -23.35 -3.00 -1.16
N GLY A 29 -22.45 -3.99 -1.12
CA GLY A 29 -21.08 -3.76 -0.68
C GLY A 29 -20.11 -4.85 -1.11
N VAL A 30 -18.83 -4.49 -1.07
CA VAL A 30 -17.71 -5.39 -1.34
C VAL A 30 -16.68 -5.24 -0.23
N MET A 31 -16.20 -6.36 0.30
CA MET A 31 -15.09 -6.40 1.24
C MET A 31 -13.84 -6.94 0.55
N ILE A 32 -12.74 -6.19 0.64
CA ILE A 32 -11.44 -6.57 0.09
C ILE A 32 -10.48 -6.89 1.24
N GLY A 33 -9.86 -8.07 1.17
CA GLY A 33 -8.92 -8.56 2.19
C GLY A 33 -7.49 -8.61 1.66
N ARG A 34 -7.08 -9.80 1.20
CA ARG A 34 -5.70 -10.08 0.74
C ARG A 34 -5.18 -9.06 -0.27
N GLU A 35 -6.02 -8.66 -1.24
CA GLU A 35 -5.58 -7.73 -2.28
C GLU A 35 -5.20 -6.35 -1.70
N ALA A 36 -5.99 -5.81 -0.78
CA ALA A 36 -5.71 -4.53 -0.13
C ALA A 36 -4.37 -4.54 0.61
N TYR A 37 -3.95 -5.69 1.14
CA TYR A 37 -2.66 -5.86 1.80
C TYR A 37 -1.51 -6.07 0.80
N HIS A 38 -1.76 -6.81 -0.29
CA HIS A 38 -0.74 -7.11 -1.29
C HIS A 38 -0.45 -5.92 -2.20
N GLU A 39 -1.49 -5.28 -2.74
CA GLU A 39 -1.45 -4.16 -3.69
C GLU A 39 -2.11 -2.91 -3.11
N PRO A 40 -1.61 -2.35 -1.98
CA PRO A 40 -2.28 -1.25 -1.29
C PRO A 40 -2.45 0.01 -2.14
N TRP A 41 -1.54 0.25 -3.09
CA TRP A 41 -1.64 1.39 -4.01
C TRP A 41 -2.88 1.32 -4.92
N SER A 42 -3.43 0.14 -5.19
CA SER A 42 -4.65 0.00 -6.00
C SER A 42 -5.86 0.73 -5.38
N MET A 43 -5.81 1.03 -4.08
CA MET A 43 -6.87 1.71 -3.35
C MET A 43 -6.81 3.24 -3.41
N VAL A 44 -5.73 3.82 -3.93
CA VAL A 44 -5.53 5.28 -3.88
C VAL A 44 -6.64 6.04 -4.62
N GLN A 45 -7.26 5.42 -5.63
CA GLN A 45 -8.33 6.03 -6.44
C GLN A 45 -9.74 5.64 -5.99
N TRP A 46 -9.90 4.93 -4.87
CA TRP A 46 -11.22 4.42 -4.47
C TRP A 46 -12.14 5.55 -3.99
N ASP A 47 -11.59 6.58 -3.35
CA ASP A 47 -12.34 7.72 -2.84
C ASP A 47 -13.05 8.47 -3.98
N SER A 48 -12.33 8.81 -5.05
CA SER A 48 -12.94 9.41 -6.24
C SER A 48 -13.84 8.44 -7.00
N ARG A 49 -13.39 7.20 -7.19
CA ARG A 49 -14.07 6.22 -8.04
C ARG A 49 -15.41 5.73 -7.46
N PHE A 50 -15.50 5.53 -6.15
CA PHE A 50 -16.66 4.90 -5.53
C PHE A 50 -17.46 5.85 -4.63
N PHE A 51 -16.84 6.93 -4.13
CA PHE A 51 -17.47 7.81 -3.14
C PHE A 51 -17.60 9.27 -3.59
N GLY A 52 -17.09 9.62 -4.78
CA GLY A 52 -17.11 11.00 -5.28
C GLY A 52 -16.28 11.96 -4.42
N GLN A 53 -15.28 11.45 -3.71
CA GLN A 53 -14.40 12.21 -2.83
C GLN A 53 -13.04 12.46 -3.50
N ARG A 54 -12.20 13.31 -2.90
CA ARG A 54 -10.84 13.51 -3.40
C ARG A 54 -9.96 12.35 -2.94
N ASP A 55 -9.15 11.82 -3.86
CA ASP A 55 -8.15 10.81 -3.53
C ASP A 55 -7.13 11.33 -2.49
N PRO A 56 -6.70 10.50 -1.53
CA PRO A 56 -5.89 10.95 -0.39
C PRO A 56 -4.42 11.23 -0.75
N ALA A 57 -3.93 10.68 -1.87
CA ALA A 57 -2.55 10.88 -2.31
C ALA A 57 -2.44 10.90 -3.83
N GLU A 58 -1.51 11.70 -4.34
CA GLU A 58 -1.26 11.85 -5.77
C GLU A 58 -0.08 10.99 -6.26
N SER A 59 0.77 10.52 -5.34
CA SER A 59 1.94 9.68 -5.66
C SER A 59 2.30 8.69 -4.55
N ARG A 60 3.03 7.62 -4.92
CA ARG A 60 3.56 6.65 -3.95
C ARG A 60 4.62 7.29 -3.06
N GLU A 61 5.41 8.22 -3.60
CA GLU A 61 6.39 9.00 -2.85
C GLU A 61 5.72 9.82 -1.73
N GLN A 62 4.56 10.43 -1.99
CA GLN A 62 3.80 11.16 -0.95
C GLN A 62 3.39 10.21 0.18
N VAL A 63 2.80 9.05 -0.16
CA VAL A 63 2.39 8.03 0.83
C VAL A 63 3.60 7.51 1.61
N GLU A 64 4.73 7.26 0.93
CA GLU A 64 5.97 6.82 1.58
C GLU A 64 6.51 7.86 2.56
N ALA A 65 6.45 9.15 2.21
CA ALA A 65 6.88 10.24 3.09
C ALA A 65 6.01 10.33 4.36
N GLU A 66 4.69 10.27 4.22
CA GLU A 66 3.75 10.27 5.36
C GLU A 66 3.93 9.01 6.24
N TRP A 67 4.18 7.86 5.61
CA TRP A 67 4.50 6.63 6.32
C TRP A 67 5.81 6.72 7.08
N LEU A 68 6.83 7.37 6.51
CA LEU A 68 8.12 7.59 7.15
C LEU A 68 7.99 8.46 8.41
N ASP A 69 7.18 9.51 8.37
CA ASP A 69 6.87 10.32 9.56
C ASP A 69 6.23 9.49 10.67
N TYR A 70 5.36 8.54 10.30
CA TYR A 70 4.81 7.59 11.26
C TYR A 70 5.88 6.65 11.83
N LEU A 71 6.76 6.09 10.98
CA LEU A 71 7.85 5.22 11.44
C LEU A 71 8.82 5.91 12.38
N ASP A 72 9.11 7.20 12.16
CA ASP A 72 9.93 7.99 13.07
C ASP A 72 9.28 8.11 14.45
N ARG A 73 7.97 8.37 14.52
CA ARG A 73 7.24 8.39 15.80
C ARG A 73 7.24 7.02 16.48
N VAL A 74 7.11 5.94 15.71
CA VAL A 74 7.21 4.56 16.23
C VAL A 74 8.61 4.32 16.82
N HIS A 75 9.66 4.68 16.07
CA HIS A 75 11.05 4.50 16.48
C HIS A 75 11.41 5.33 17.73
N ALA A 76 11.03 6.61 17.74
CA ALA A 76 11.24 7.51 18.88
C ALA A 76 10.55 7.03 20.16
N ALA A 77 9.44 6.30 20.02
CA ALA A 77 8.75 5.65 21.13
C ALA A 77 9.40 4.30 21.57
N GLY A 78 10.60 3.97 21.09
CA GLY A 78 11.28 2.72 21.40
C GLY A 78 10.63 1.47 20.82
N ARG A 79 9.69 1.63 19.87
CA ARG A 79 8.96 0.52 19.23
C ARG A 79 9.65 0.13 17.93
N SER A 80 9.49 -1.14 17.54
CA SER A 80 10.07 -1.66 16.30
C SER A 80 9.41 -1.04 15.07
N TRP A 81 10.10 -0.09 14.43
CA TRP A 81 9.69 0.45 13.15
C TRP A 81 9.64 -0.65 12.07
N ALA A 82 10.49 -1.68 12.17
CA ALA A 82 10.49 -2.79 11.21
C ALA A 82 9.19 -3.60 11.25
N HIS A 83 8.58 -3.76 12.43
CA HIS A 83 7.26 -4.39 12.56
C HIS A 83 6.14 -3.54 11.98
N ALA A 84 6.25 -2.21 12.07
CA ALA A 84 5.31 -1.33 11.38
C ALA A 84 5.52 -1.40 9.86
N MET A 85 6.76 -1.20 9.39
CA MET A 85 7.12 -1.13 7.97
C MET A 85 6.69 -2.34 7.15
N ARG A 86 6.66 -3.54 7.75
CA ARG A 86 6.23 -4.76 7.04
C ARG A 86 4.84 -4.66 6.40
N HIS A 87 3.98 -3.77 6.91
CA HIS A 87 2.62 -3.55 6.43
C HIS A 87 2.55 -2.63 5.19
N ALA A 88 3.64 -1.93 4.87
CA ALA A 88 3.74 -1.05 3.70
C ALA A 88 4.62 -1.62 2.57
N LEU A 89 5.11 -2.86 2.70
CA LEU A 89 6.02 -3.46 1.71
C LEU A 89 5.39 -3.71 0.33
N GLY A 90 4.07 -3.59 0.24
CA GLY A 90 3.30 -3.65 -1.00
C GLY A 90 3.24 -2.33 -1.79
N LEU A 91 3.69 -1.21 -1.21
CA LEU A 91 3.49 0.13 -1.79
C LEU A 91 3.99 0.24 -3.23
N TRP A 92 5.19 -0.30 -3.49
CA TRP A 92 5.85 -0.24 -4.79
C TRP A 92 5.58 -1.45 -5.69
N ASN A 93 4.65 -2.34 -5.36
CA ASN A 93 4.40 -3.51 -6.19
C ASN A 93 4.08 -3.16 -7.65
N GLY A 94 4.51 -4.03 -8.56
CA GLY A 94 4.36 -3.82 -10.00
C GLY A 94 5.26 -2.75 -10.63
N THR A 95 6.04 -1.99 -9.85
CA THR A 95 6.93 -0.95 -10.40
C THR A 95 8.37 -1.46 -10.58
N PRO A 96 9.15 -0.87 -11.51
CA PRO A 96 10.58 -1.12 -11.58
C PRO A 96 11.28 -0.78 -10.26
N GLY A 97 12.31 -1.56 -9.89
CA GLY A 97 13.08 -1.37 -8.65
C GLY A 97 12.37 -1.80 -7.36
N ALA A 98 11.08 -2.15 -7.39
CA ALA A 98 10.29 -2.52 -6.21
C ALA A 98 10.90 -3.66 -5.39
N ARG A 99 11.48 -4.66 -6.08
CA ARG A 99 12.17 -5.77 -5.41
C ARG A 99 13.36 -5.29 -4.58
N ARG A 100 14.20 -4.41 -5.12
CA ARG A 100 15.37 -3.88 -4.41
C ARG A 100 14.96 -3.00 -3.25
N TRP A 101 13.97 -2.13 -3.47
CA TRP A 101 13.37 -1.33 -2.40
C TRP A 101 12.89 -2.22 -1.23
N ARG A 102 12.16 -3.30 -1.53
CA ARG A 102 11.67 -4.24 -0.51
C ARG A 102 12.81 -4.99 0.18
N GLN A 103 13.87 -5.33 -0.54
CA GLN A 103 15.05 -5.99 0.03
C GLN A 103 15.73 -5.12 1.08
N VAL A 104 15.90 -3.83 0.84
CA VAL A 104 16.49 -2.89 1.82
C VAL A 104 15.62 -2.83 3.09
N TRP A 105 14.31 -2.60 2.96
CA TRP A 105 13.41 -2.56 4.11
C TRP A 105 13.30 -3.88 4.89
N SER A 106 13.62 -5.01 4.25
CA SER A 106 13.56 -6.34 4.86
C SER A 106 14.90 -6.78 5.45
N ASP A 107 16.00 -6.06 5.21
CA ASP A 107 17.32 -6.44 5.68
C ASP A 107 17.41 -6.32 7.21
N HIS A 108 17.62 -7.46 7.87
CA HIS A 108 17.78 -7.53 9.32
C HIS A 108 18.97 -6.72 9.84
N ARG A 109 20.00 -6.51 9.02
CA ARG A 109 21.21 -5.75 9.37
C ARG A 109 20.94 -4.26 9.49
N LEU A 110 19.89 -3.76 8.82
CA LEU A 110 19.52 -2.35 8.80
C LEU A 110 18.50 -1.98 9.89
N LYS A 111 17.92 -2.96 10.60
CA LYS A 111 16.83 -2.74 11.57
C LYS A 111 17.22 -1.88 12.79
N ALA A 112 18.52 -1.74 13.05
CA ALA A 112 19.03 -0.89 14.13
C ALA A 112 19.19 0.58 13.71
N LEU A 113 19.13 0.88 12.41
CA LEU A 113 19.26 2.24 11.90
C LEU A 113 17.94 3.02 12.05
N PRO A 114 17.98 4.36 12.08
CA PRO A 114 16.80 5.19 11.98
C PRO A 114 16.03 4.94 10.67
N PRO A 115 14.68 4.99 10.67
CA PRO A 115 13.87 4.75 9.48
C PRO A 115 14.29 5.59 8.27
N ARG A 116 14.64 6.87 8.46
CA ARG A 116 15.04 7.77 7.37
C ARG A 116 16.33 7.35 6.67
N GLU A 117 17.28 6.78 7.40
CA GLU A 117 18.52 6.27 6.80
C GLU A 117 18.24 5.04 5.93
N VAL A 118 17.35 4.16 6.40
CA VAL A 118 16.92 2.99 5.62
C VAL A 118 16.11 3.42 4.38
N ALA A 119 15.23 4.42 4.51
CA ALA A 119 14.43 4.97 3.42
C ALA A 119 15.31 5.57 2.31
N ALA A 120 16.38 6.30 2.66
CA ALA A 120 17.34 6.84 1.70
C ALA A 120 18.02 5.71 0.89
N GLN A 121 18.45 4.64 1.58
CA GLN A 121 19.03 3.47 0.92
C GLN A 121 18.00 2.74 0.03
N ALA A 122 16.77 2.60 0.49
CA ALA A 122 15.69 1.94 -0.26
C ALA A 122 15.34 2.72 -1.53
N THR A 123 15.29 4.05 -1.43
CA THR A 123 15.04 4.96 -2.56
C THR A 123 16.16 4.87 -3.59
N ALA A 124 17.43 4.97 -3.15
CA ALA A 124 18.58 4.82 -4.02
C ALA A 124 18.57 3.45 -4.73
N ALA A 125 18.33 2.37 -3.98
CA ALA A 125 18.27 1.01 -4.55
C ALA A 125 17.14 0.84 -5.58
N ARG A 126 15.97 1.48 -5.36
CA ARG A 126 14.85 1.52 -6.31
C ARG A 126 15.24 2.25 -7.59
N GLN A 127 15.85 3.43 -7.46
CA GLN A 127 16.20 4.30 -8.57
C GLN A 127 17.39 3.80 -9.39
N SER A 128 18.42 3.21 -8.77
CA SER A 128 19.53 2.60 -9.51
C SER A 128 19.07 1.46 -10.42
N SER A 129 17.99 0.75 -10.05
CA SER A 129 17.38 -0.25 -10.94
C SER A 129 16.68 0.35 -12.16
N LEU A 130 16.16 1.58 -12.06
CA LEU A 130 15.58 2.30 -13.20
C LEU A 130 16.67 2.74 -14.18
N ALA A 131 17.79 3.27 -13.66
CA ALA A 131 18.91 3.71 -14.48
C ALA A 131 19.63 2.58 -15.23
N LEU A 132 19.58 1.35 -14.71
CA LEU A 132 20.13 0.15 -15.37
C LEU A 132 19.20 -0.46 -16.43
N ALA A 133 17.91 -0.07 -16.43
CA ALA A 133 16.89 -0.60 -17.33
C ALA A 133 16.53 0.36 -18.48
N ALA A 134 17.07 1.59 -18.45
CA ALA A 134 16.95 2.62 -19.49
C ALA A 134 18.17 2.59 -20.41
#